data_AF-A0A7M4DBJ7-F1
#
_entry.id   AF-A0A7M4DBJ7-F1
#
_cell.length_a   1.000
_cell.length_b   1.000
_cell.length_c   1.000
_cell.angle_alpha   90.00
_cell.angle_beta   90.00
_cell.angle_gamma   90.00
#
_symmetry.space_group_name_H-M   'P 1'
#
loop_
_entity.id
_entity.type
_entity.pdbx_description
1 polymer ?
#
loop_
_entity_poly.entity_id
_entity_poly.type
_entity_poly.pdbx_seq_one_letter_code
_entity_poly.pdbx_strand_id
1 'polypeptide(L)'
;MKSLAAEVWLTRVLRDLKFHNKSQHTIQDLAILLNPKIRGWLNYYGRIHRRCMKSVFYYLHHRLIKLILNKYKGFKRSKVKAARWLRRICNCYPNLFYHWTLGYQLT
;
A
#
# COMPACT_ATOMS: atom_id res chain seq x y z
N MET A 1 -5.00 24.31 -4.90
CA MET A 1 -5.92 23.60 -5.83
C MET A 1 -5.31 22.37 -6.54
N LYS A 2 -3.98 22.26 -6.75
CA LYS A 2 -3.36 21.12 -7.48
C LYS A 2 -3.24 19.79 -6.68
N SER A 3 -3.49 19.78 -5.37
CA SER A 3 -3.26 18.62 -4.48
C SER A 3 -4.37 17.56 -4.50
N LEU A 4 -5.65 17.97 -4.59
CA LEU A 4 -6.80 17.06 -4.52
C LEU A 4 -6.95 16.19 -5.77
N ALA A 5 -6.68 16.75 -6.96
CA ALA A 5 -6.78 16.02 -8.22
C ALA A 5 -5.75 14.87 -8.30
N ALA A 6 -4.52 15.09 -7.82
CA ALA A 6 -3.48 14.08 -7.77
C ALA A 6 -3.84 12.93 -6.83
N GLU A 7 -4.41 13.24 -5.65
CA GLU A 7 -4.88 12.23 -4.69
C GLU A 7 -5.97 11.34 -5.29
N VAL A 8 -6.98 11.97 -5.90
CA VAL A 8 -8.12 11.28 -6.52
C VAL A 8 -7.64 10.42 -7.69
N TRP A 9 -6.70 10.91 -8.51
CA TRP A 9 -6.14 10.12 -9.61
C TRP A 9 -5.32 8.93 -9.09
N LEU A 10 -4.43 9.12 -8.12
CA LEU A 10 -3.61 8.03 -7.56
C LEU A 10 -4.45 6.95 -6.88
N THR A 11 -5.48 7.35 -6.13
CA THR A 11 -6.40 6.40 -5.50
C THR A 11 -7.28 5.66 -6.51
N ARG A 12 -7.63 6.28 -7.65
CA ARG A 12 -8.27 5.60 -8.80
C ARG A 12 -7.34 4.58 -9.43
N VAL A 13 -6.09 4.94 -9.73
CA VAL A 13 -5.08 3.99 -10.25
C VAL A 13 -4.92 2.79 -9.32
N LEU A 14 -4.83 3.02 -8.00
CA LEU A 14 -4.78 1.95 -7.00
C LEU A 14 -6.03 1.08 -6.96
N ARG A 15 -7.20 1.65 -7.24
CA ARG A 15 -8.48 0.92 -7.31
C ARG A 15 -8.52 0.02 -8.56
N ASP A 16 -8.08 0.54 -9.70
CA ASP A 16 -8.16 -0.15 -11.00
C ASP A 16 -7.20 -1.31 -11.13
N LEU A 17 -6.08 -1.26 -10.40
CA LEU A 17 -5.11 -2.36 -10.39
C LEU A 17 -5.64 -3.65 -9.72
N LYS A 18 -6.83 -3.64 -9.09
CA LYS A 18 -7.61 -4.82 -8.64
C LYS A 18 -6.82 -5.94 -7.92
N PHE A 19 -5.71 -5.64 -7.25
CA PHE A 19 -4.82 -6.66 -6.68
C PHE A 19 -5.50 -7.60 -5.68
N HIS A 20 -6.50 -7.09 -4.95
CA HIS A 20 -7.27 -7.85 -3.95
C HIS A 20 -8.06 -9.05 -4.51
N ASN A 21 -8.24 -9.13 -5.83
CA ASN A 21 -8.88 -10.26 -6.51
C ASN A 21 -7.84 -11.26 -7.09
N LYS A 22 -6.54 -10.91 -7.09
CA LYS A 22 -5.47 -11.81 -7.53
C LYS A 22 -4.95 -12.65 -6.36
N SER A 23 -5.77 -13.61 -5.91
CA SER A 23 -5.48 -14.60 -4.85
C SER A 23 -4.08 -15.23 -4.95
N GLN A 24 -3.56 -15.38 -6.18
CA GLN A 24 -2.27 -16.04 -6.43
C GLN A 24 -1.03 -15.20 -6.10
N HIS A 25 -1.14 -13.86 -6.02
CA HIS A 25 0.05 -13.02 -5.80
C HIS A 25 0.42 -12.99 -4.30
N THR A 26 1.68 -13.22 -3.99
CA THR A 26 2.28 -13.05 -2.67
C THR A 26 2.48 -11.56 -2.35
N ILE A 27 2.81 -11.23 -1.09
CA ILE A 27 3.09 -9.85 -0.73
C ILE A 27 4.37 -9.34 -1.43
N GLN A 28 5.30 -10.26 -1.73
CA GLN A 28 6.50 -10.02 -2.50
C GLN A 28 6.19 -9.71 -3.97
N ASP A 29 5.29 -10.47 -4.61
CA ASP A 29 4.88 -10.20 -6.00
C ASP A 29 4.24 -8.82 -6.13
N LEU A 30 3.46 -8.42 -5.13
CA LEU A 30 2.86 -7.09 -5.07
C LEU A 30 3.92 -6.01 -4.90
N ALA A 31 4.93 -6.25 -4.06
CA ALA A 31 6.04 -5.33 -3.91
C ALA A 31 6.79 -5.12 -5.24
N ILE A 32 7.07 -6.18 -5.98
CA ILE A 32 7.70 -6.10 -7.32
C ILE A 32 6.86 -5.25 -8.28
N LEU A 33 5.55 -5.48 -8.33
CA LEU A 33 4.63 -4.73 -9.21
C LEU A 33 4.46 -3.26 -8.80
N LEU A 34 4.45 -2.98 -7.50
CA LEU A 34 4.09 -1.66 -6.96
C LEU A 34 5.30 -0.75 -6.78
N ASN A 35 6.48 -1.29 -6.45
CA ASN A 35 7.66 -0.48 -6.13
C ASN A 35 8.04 0.52 -7.24
N PRO A 36 8.05 0.16 -8.54
CA PRO A 36 8.32 1.12 -9.61
C PRO A 36 7.29 2.27 -9.66
N LYS A 37 6.00 1.95 -9.48
CA LYS A 37 4.91 2.96 -9.47
C LYS A 37 5.03 3.88 -8.26
N ILE A 38 5.27 3.31 -7.08
CA ILE A 38 5.45 4.02 -5.82
C ILE A 38 6.64 5.00 -5.93
N ARG A 39 7.78 4.55 -6.49
CA ARG A 39 8.94 5.43 -6.76
C ARG A 39 8.55 6.59 -7.67
N GLY A 40 7.86 6.33 -8.77
CA GLY A 40 7.38 7.36 -9.69
C GLY A 40 6.49 8.40 -9.01
N TRP A 41 5.51 7.95 -8.21
CA TRP A 41 4.61 8.84 -7.48
C TRP A 41 5.35 9.71 -6.46
N LEU A 42 6.31 9.13 -5.74
CA LEU A 42 7.10 9.86 -4.75
C LEU A 42 8.08 10.84 -5.40
N ASN A 43 8.69 10.47 -6.52
CA ASN A 43 9.59 11.37 -7.27
C ASN A 43 8.81 12.57 -7.82
N TYR A 44 7.59 12.35 -8.30
CA TYR A 44 6.78 13.41 -8.90
C TYR A 44 6.02 14.25 -7.87
N TYR A 45 5.41 13.63 -6.85
CA TYR A 45 4.54 14.33 -5.88
C TYR A 45 5.14 14.50 -4.47
N GLY A 46 6.16 13.72 -4.11
CA GLY A 46 6.64 13.58 -2.72
C GLY A 46 7.24 14.84 -2.11
N ARG A 47 7.91 15.69 -2.91
CA ARG A 47 8.52 16.94 -2.43
C ARG A 47 7.47 18.02 -2.11
N ILE A 48 6.34 18.03 -2.80
CA ILE A 48 5.37 19.11 -2.74
C ILE A 48 4.18 18.75 -1.83
N HIS A 49 3.83 17.47 -1.70
CA HIS A 49 2.56 17.05 -1.10
C HIS A 49 2.67 15.87 -0.13
N ARG A 50 3.51 15.99 0.91
CA ARG A 50 3.66 14.93 1.95
C ARG A 50 2.32 14.48 2.56
N ARG A 51 1.40 15.42 2.81
CA ARG A 51 0.05 15.11 3.36
C ARG A 51 -0.79 14.24 2.42
N CYS A 52 -0.83 14.58 1.12
CA CYS A 52 -1.52 13.77 0.10
C CYS A 52 -0.91 12.37 -0.01
N MET A 53 0.42 12.27 -0.01
CA MET A 53 1.11 10.98 -0.04
C MET A 53 0.73 10.09 1.17
N LYS A 54 0.57 10.67 2.37
CA LYS A 54 0.07 9.92 3.53
C LYS A 54 -1.30 9.29 3.27
N SER A 55 -2.26 10.04 2.71
CA SER A 55 -3.59 9.51 2.36
C SER A 55 -3.52 8.39 1.32
N VAL A 56 -2.68 8.55 0.28
CA VAL A 56 -2.48 7.54 -0.76
C VAL A 56 -1.92 6.24 -0.18
N PHE A 57 -0.88 6.33 0.66
CA PHE A 57 -0.29 5.15 1.27
C PHE A 57 -1.21 4.50 2.31
N TYR A 58 -1.98 5.29 3.05
CA TYR A 58 -3.04 4.77 3.93
C TYR A 58 -4.04 3.92 3.14
N TYR A 59 -4.49 4.40 1.98
CA TYR A 59 -5.39 3.64 1.11
C TYR A 59 -4.72 2.36 0.57
N LEU A 60 -3.46 2.45 0.16
CA LEU A 60 -2.68 1.30 -0.28
C LEU A 60 -2.56 0.24 0.83
N HIS A 61 -2.24 0.64 2.06
CA HIS A 61 -2.15 -0.28 3.20
C HIS A 61 -3.49 -0.97 3.47
N HIS A 62 -4.61 -0.26 3.41
CA HIS A 62 -5.96 -0.87 3.53
C HIS A 62 -6.22 -1.91 2.44
N ARG A 63 -5.78 -1.66 1.21
CA ARG A 63 -5.90 -2.63 0.10
C ARG A 63 -5.03 -3.87 0.35
N LEU A 64 -3.80 -3.70 0.85
CA LEU A 64 -2.95 -4.82 1.24
C LEU A 64 -3.58 -5.65 2.36
N ILE A 65 -4.16 -5.01 3.38
CA ILE A 65 -4.89 -5.68 4.46
C ILE A 65 -6.06 -6.48 3.90
N LYS A 66 -6.87 -5.89 3.01
CA LYS A 66 -7.99 -6.59 2.36
C LYS A 66 -7.53 -7.82 1.57
N LEU A 67 -6.38 -7.74 0.90
CA LEU A 67 -5.79 -8.87 0.21
C LEU A 67 -5.38 -9.98 1.18
N ILE A 68 -4.72 -9.65 2.29
CA ILE A 68 -4.33 -10.61 3.34
C ILE A 68 -5.57 -11.32 3.90
N LEU A 69 -6.65 -10.58 4.17
CA LEU A 69 -7.91 -11.13 4.64
C LEU A 69 -8.53 -12.12 3.64
N ASN A 70 -8.47 -11.81 2.36
CA ASN A 70 -9.01 -12.66 1.30
C ASN A 70 -8.16 -13.92 1.08
N LYS A 71 -6.83 -13.76 1.09
CA LYS A 71 -5.87 -14.84 0.78
C LYS A 71 -5.80 -15.89 1.88
N TYR A 72 -5.73 -15.47 3.13
CA TYR A 72 -5.44 -16.35 4.25
C TYR A 72 -6.69 -16.58 5.11
N LYS A 73 -7.22 -17.81 5.11
CA LYS A 73 -8.44 -18.17 5.84
C LYS A 73 -8.39 -17.79 7.33
N GLY A 74 -7.22 -17.90 7.97
CA GLY A 74 -7.02 -17.55 9.38
C GLY A 74 -7.20 -16.06 9.72
N PHE A 75 -7.13 -15.17 8.73
CA PHE A 75 -7.31 -13.75 8.93
C PHE A 75 -8.71 -13.25 8.57
N LYS A 76 -9.54 -14.02 7.85
CA LYS A 76 -10.84 -13.59 7.28
C LYS A 76 -11.76 -12.82 8.22
N ARG A 77 -11.75 -13.13 9.53
CA ARG A 77 -12.64 -12.52 10.54
C ARG A 77 -12.01 -11.37 11.33
N SER A 78 -10.72 -11.06 11.13
CA SER A 78 -10.04 -10.04 11.94
C SER A 78 -9.10 -9.16 11.12
N LYS A 79 -9.62 -7.98 10.75
CA LYS A 79 -8.82 -6.88 10.16
C LYS A 79 -7.63 -6.52 11.04
N VAL A 80 -7.82 -6.53 12.36
CA VAL A 80 -6.77 -6.22 13.34
C VAL A 80 -5.62 -7.23 13.27
N LYS A 81 -5.91 -8.54 13.20
CA LYS A 81 -4.86 -9.56 13.06
C LYS A 81 -4.10 -9.42 11.74
N ALA A 82 -4.81 -9.13 10.65
CA ALA A 82 -4.19 -8.91 9.33
C ALA A 82 -3.29 -7.66 9.32
N ALA A 83 -3.76 -6.55 9.89
CA ALA A 83 -2.99 -5.32 10.02
C ALA A 83 -1.74 -5.52 10.89
N ARG A 84 -1.88 -6.22 12.02
CA ARG A 84 -0.75 -6.57 12.90
C ARG A 84 0.27 -7.46 12.20
N TRP A 85 -0.17 -8.43 11.42
CA TRP A 85 0.71 -9.27 10.62
C TRP A 85 1.46 -8.44 9.56
N LEU A 86 0.75 -7.56 8.84
CA LEU A 86 1.38 -6.66 7.87
C LEU A 86 2.40 -5.71 8.52
N ARG A 87 2.10 -5.19 9.72
CA ARG A 87 3.04 -4.39 10.51
C ARG A 87 4.29 -5.19 10.90
N ARG A 88 4.13 -6.45 11.31
CA ARG A 88 5.28 -7.34 11.57
C ARG A 88 6.15 -7.51 10.33
N ILE A 89 5.54 -7.74 9.16
CA ILE A 89 6.27 -7.81 7.88
C ILE A 89 7.00 -6.50 7.58
N CYS A 90 6.36 -5.34 7.81
CA CYS A 90 6.98 -4.04 7.64
C CYS A 90 8.21 -3.85 8.54
N ASN A 91 8.16 -4.34 9.78
CA ASN A 91 9.28 -4.21 10.72
C ASN A 91 10.42 -5.19 10.39
N CYS A 92 10.11 -6.43 9.99
CA CYS A 92 11.12 -7.43 9.63
C CYS A 92 11.76 -7.14 8.26
N TYR A 93 10.98 -6.61 7.31
CA TYR A 93 11.39 -6.37 5.93
C TYR A 93 11.06 -4.92 5.51
N PRO A 94 11.73 -3.92 6.11
CA PRO A 94 11.41 -2.51 5.86
C PRO A 94 11.65 -2.10 4.40
N ASN A 95 12.51 -2.82 3.68
CA ASN A 95 12.84 -2.57 2.28
C ASN A 95 11.89 -3.26 1.28
N LEU A 96 10.90 -4.03 1.74
CA LEU A 96 9.99 -4.76 0.86
C LEU A 96 9.18 -3.79 -0.01
N PHE A 97 8.63 -2.72 0.59
CA PHE A 97 8.02 -1.63 -0.16
C PHE A 97 8.83 -0.35 -0.04
N TYR A 98 9.01 0.35 -1.16
CA TYR A 98 9.82 1.57 -1.20
C TYR A 98 9.34 2.64 -0.21
N HIS A 99 8.02 2.86 -0.10
CA HIS A 99 7.49 3.89 0.79
C HIS A 99 7.67 3.58 2.29
N TRP A 100 7.86 2.31 2.66
CA TRP A 100 8.15 1.94 4.06
C TRP A 100 9.52 2.46 4.51
N THR A 101 10.52 2.44 3.61
CA THR A 101 11.86 2.99 3.86
C THR A 101 11.85 4.50 4.10
N LEU A 102 10.83 5.19 3.60
CA LEU A 102 10.66 6.64 3.72
C LEU A 102 9.76 7.03 4.91
N GLY A 103 9.40 6.08 5.77
CA GLY A 103 8.58 6.34 6.96
C GLY A 103 7.07 6.34 6.71
N TYR A 104 6.59 5.97 5.51
CA TYR A 104 5.16 5.73 5.27
C TYR A 104 4.76 4.31 5.71
N GLN A 105 5.01 4.02 6.98
CA GLN A 105 4.74 2.73 7.62
C GLN A 105 3.30 2.66 8.14
N LEU A 106 2.85 1.45 8.51
CA LEU A 106 1.55 1.24 9.15
C LEU A 106 1.62 1.65 10.63
N THR A 107 1.39 2.91 10.95
CA THR A 107 1.14 3.39 12.34
C THR A 107 -0.09 2.76 12.95
#